data_AF-M5FRI1-F1
#
_entry.id   AF-M5FRI1-F1
#
_cell.length_a   1.000
_cell.length_b   1.000
_cell.length_c   1.000
_cell.angle_alpha   90.00
_cell.angle_beta   90.00
_cell.angle_gamma   90.00
#
_symmetry.space_group_name_H-M   'P 1'
#
loop_
_entity.id
_entity.type
_entity.pdbx_description
1 polymer ?
#
loop_
_entity_poly.entity_id
_entity_poly.type
_entity_poly.pdbx_seq_one_letter_code
_entity_poly.pdbx_strand_id
1 'polypeptide(L)'
;MYRRIQSLLVARNNVRRRYATTSTDNGRSYHSKVSALPFRVDPESAKGLLTAYAMAAWQDVPDMDEVLGFMKKKGIFEDQGRGIGNMIKQSLSTLPSMLEEFTWRVEKISPMYVPTWLVTSSVSVKFMLRERGEVEQRVFGLIDATIPGHGFKPLSSLWLSEPWEHNSQPQSYSPSMLTTRWGEEVRAIPFTVSPLKMLEMCKDLPESAPEFRDLGITMMPDVNTDALSLLPLLKPVYIGELRLPRTSQSATAILPAWTETEMGGKWKDFTGLEQVRKSVYGPRSLNDPPATAEYYSENTDQNSNIGITFSVMHETPNSPMQLNSLATKLIDVMKEARLKRVDWSLIGGVDDAMWEDSRIVSYNEADWNDRKVEVTRAQQRQTLRSIFREERNHLSDEEVDRKVKIVSKFIDKLRNGGGALDRLDLEAVERAAEEDEEKDRKAGKL
;
A
#
# COMPACT_ATOMS: atom_id res chain seq x y z
N MET A 1 -9.81 23.20 -10.12
CA MET A 1 -8.75 22.52 -10.92
C MET A 1 -8.95 21.01 -10.97
N TYR A 2 -9.03 20.33 -9.82
CA TYR A 2 -9.28 18.88 -9.71
C TYR A 2 -10.59 18.40 -10.39
N ARG A 3 -11.69 19.17 -10.26
CA ARG A 3 -12.94 18.91 -11.00
C ARG A 3 -12.78 18.92 -12.53
N ARG A 4 -11.80 19.66 -13.06
CA ARG A 4 -11.55 19.78 -14.52
C ARG A 4 -10.81 18.56 -15.06
N ILE A 5 -9.84 18.04 -14.29
CA ILE A 5 -9.16 16.76 -14.59
C ILE A 5 -10.14 15.59 -14.46
N GLN A 6 -10.97 15.56 -13.42
CA GLN A 6 -12.05 14.56 -13.29
C GLN A 6 -13.03 14.63 -14.48
N SER A 7 -13.44 15.82 -14.93
CA SER A 7 -14.35 15.95 -16.08
C SER A 7 -13.77 15.44 -17.40
N LEU A 8 -12.45 15.59 -17.62
CA LEU A 8 -11.77 15.10 -18.82
C LEU A 8 -11.59 13.57 -18.80
N LEU A 9 -11.35 12.99 -17.62
CA LEU A 9 -11.25 11.53 -17.44
C LEU A 9 -12.61 10.83 -17.52
N VAL A 10 -13.66 11.44 -16.97
CA VAL A 10 -15.04 10.90 -17.00
C VAL A 10 -15.62 10.89 -18.42
N ALA A 11 -15.33 11.89 -19.25
CA ALA A 11 -15.85 11.96 -20.61
C ALA A 11 -15.30 10.86 -21.56
N ARG A 12 -14.15 10.25 -21.25
CA ARG A 12 -13.55 9.17 -22.06
C ARG A 12 -13.92 7.75 -21.59
N ASN A 13 -14.39 7.57 -20.35
CA ASN A 13 -14.45 6.26 -19.69
C ASN A 13 -15.85 5.60 -19.59
N ASN A 14 -16.84 6.07 -20.35
CA ASN A 14 -18.15 5.40 -20.46
C ASN A 14 -18.16 4.16 -21.38
N VAL A 15 -16.99 3.72 -21.86
CA VAL A 15 -16.86 2.42 -22.53
C VAL A 15 -17.07 1.34 -21.47
N ARG A 16 -18.13 0.54 -21.64
CA ARG A 16 -18.49 -0.60 -20.79
C ARG A 16 -17.23 -1.32 -20.29
N ARG A 17 -16.95 -1.21 -18.99
CA ARG A 17 -15.86 -1.92 -18.33
C ARG A 17 -16.08 -3.41 -18.53
N ARG A 18 -15.43 -3.98 -19.54
CA ARG A 18 -15.30 -5.42 -19.70
C ARG A 18 -14.25 -5.83 -18.67
N TYR A 19 -14.70 -6.40 -17.57
CA TYR A 19 -13.81 -7.03 -16.61
C TYR A 19 -13.09 -8.15 -17.37
N ALA A 20 -11.75 -8.12 -17.40
CA ALA A 20 -10.96 -9.26 -17.88
C ALA A 20 -11.04 -10.40 -16.86
N THR A 21 -12.25 -10.92 -16.64
CA THR A 21 -12.44 -12.31 -16.30
C THR A 21 -12.51 -13.01 -17.65
N THR A 22 -11.35 -13.44 -18.15
CA THR A 22 -11.31 -14.28 -19.34
C THR A 22 -12.29 -15.44 -19.13
N SER A 23 -13.21 -15.57 -20.07
CA SER A 23 -14.20 -16.64 -20.20
C SER A 23 -15.56 -16.44 -19.52
N THR A 24 -16.57 -16.46 -20.38
CA THR A 24 -18.01 -16.56 -20.13
C THR A 24 -18.46 -17.89 -19.54
N ASP A 25 -17.55 -18.82 -19.20
CA ASP A 25 -17.91 -20.13 -18.64
C ASP A 25 -17.75 -20.17 -17.13
N ASN A 26 -18.87 -19.98 -16.40
CA ASN A 26 -19.23 -20.55 -15.09
C ASN A 26 -18.19 -20.62 -13.93
N GLY A 27 -17.02 -20.02 -14.05
CA GLY A 27 -15.98 -20.01 -13.04
C GLY A 27 -15.14 -18.75 -13.22
N ARG A 28 -15.25 -17.83 -12.25
CA ARG A 28 -14.45 -16.59 -12.22
C ARG A 28 -12.99 -16.93 -11.93
N SER A 29 -12.26 -17.45 -12.90
CA SER A 29 -10.83 -17.67 -12.77
C SER A 29 -10.07 -16.35 -13.02
N TYR A 30 -9.11 -16.06 -12.15
CA TYR A 30 -8.13 -15.02 -12.43
C TYR A 30 -7.13 -15.50 -13.49
N HIS A 31 -6.43 -14.55 -14.11
CA HIS A 31 -5.35 -14.84 -15.04
C HIS A 31 -4.23 -15.68 -14.37
N SER A 32 -3.52 -16.52 -15.13
CA SER A 32 -2.48 -17.42 -14.62
C SER A 32 -1.30 -16.70 -13.96
N LYS A 33 -1.09 -15.43 -14.29
CA LYS A 33 -0.09 -14.56 -13.65
C LYS A 33 -0.48 -14.11 -12.25
N VAL A 34 -1.75 -14.21 -11.87
CA VAL A 34 -2.23 -13.79 -10.55
C VAL A 34 -1.75 -14.76 -9.49
N SER A 35 -1.12 -14.21 -8.46
CA SER A 35 -0.77 -14.95 -7.25
C SER A 35 -1.69 -14.57 -6.10
N ALA A 36 -1.77 -15.42 -5.08
CA ALA A 36 -2.57 -15.18 -3.88
C ALA A 36 -1.76 -15.53 -2.63
N LEU A 37 -1.97 -14.76 -1.57
CA LEU A 37 -1.51 -15.14 -0.23
C LEU A 37 -2.55 -16.06 0.42
N PRO A 38 -2.14 -17.09 1.20
CA PRO A 38 -3.09 -17.96 1.88
C PRO A 38 -3.73 -17.28 3.10
N PHE A 39 -4.96 -17.65 3.44
CA PHE A 39 -5.54 -17.32 4.72
C PHE A 39 -4.80 -18.04 5.86
N ARG A 40 -4.30 -17.28 6.82
CA ARG A 40 -3.59 -17.74 8.03
C ARG A 40 -4.45 -17.69 9.27
N VAL A 41 -5.29 -16.66 9.36
CA VAL A 41 -6.22 -16.44 10.48
C VAL A 41 -7.48 -17.27 10.28
N ASP A 42 -7.82 -18.10 11.26
CA ASP A 42 -9.07 -18.87 11.23
C ASP A 42 -10.29 -17.97 11.53
N PRO A 43 -11.50 -18.40 11.18
CA PRO A 43 -12.68 -17.53 11.25
C PRO A 43 -13.08 -17.16 12.68
N GLU A 44 -12.84 -18.06 13.64
CA GLU A 44 -13.14 -17.81 15.04
C GLU A 44 -12.17 -16.78 15.62
N SER A 45 -10.88 -16.92 15.34
CA SER A 45 -9.86 -15.93 15.68
C SER A 45 -10.14 -14.58 15.01
N ALA A 46 -10.51 -14.56 13.72
CA ALA A 46 -10.88 -13.34 13.01
C ALA A 46 -12.07 -12.64 13.68
N LYS A 47 -13.08 -13.39 14.11
CA LYS A 47 -14.22 -12.87 14.89
C LYS A 47 -13.79 -12.29 16.23
N GLY A 48 -12.92 -12.98 16.96
CA GLY A 48 -12.37 -12.51 18.22
C GLY A 48 -11.63 -11.19 18.04
N LEU A 49 -10.76 -11.09 17.05
CA LEU A 49 -9.97 -9.89 16.73
C LEU A 49 -10.85 -8.71 16.29
N LEU A 50 -11.84 -8.94 15.42
CA LEU A 50 -12.79 -7.90 15.02
C LEU A 50 -13.68 -7.44 16.18
N THR A 51 -14.04 -8.33 17.10
CA THR A 51 -14.78 -7.98 18.31
C THR A 51 -13.92 -7.15 19.25
N ALA A 52 -12.67 -7.57 19.47
CA ALA A 52 -11.70 -6.84 20.27
C ALA A 52 -11.43 -5.44 19.68
N TYR A 53 -11.32 -5.33 18.35
CA TYR A 53 -11.22 -4.06 17.65
C TYR A 53 -12.43 -3.18 17.92
N ALA A 54 -13.65 -3.70 17.74
CA ALA A 54 -14.89 -2.96 17.98
C ALA A 54 -14.97 -2.44 19.42
N MET A 55 -14.50 -3.23 20.39
CA MET A 55 -14.44 -2.84 21.81
C MET A 55 -13.34 -1.82 22.13
N ALA A 56 -12.25 -1.76 21.37
CA ALA A 56 -11.10 -0.90 21.66
C ALA A 56 -11.13 0.41 20.86
N ALA A 57 -11.45 0.34 19.57
CA ALA A 57 -11.43 1.48 18.66
C ALA A 57 -12.65 2.39 18.83
N TRP A 58 -13.77 1.84 19.32
CA TRP A 58 -15.06 2.54 19.36
C TRP A 58 -15.63 2.61 20.78
N GLN A 59 -14.74 2.85 21.74
CA GLN A 59 -15.12 3.29 23.08
C GLN A 59 -15.53 4.77 23.05
N ASP A 60 -16.60 5.08 22.30
CA ASP A 60 -17.42 6.20 22.75
C ASP A 60 -18.06 5.70 24.04
N VAL A 61 -17.42 5.98 25.18
CA VAL A 61 -18.03 5.76 26.48
C VAL A 61 -19.33 6.54 26.42
N PRO A 62 -20.49 5.87 26.42
CA PRO A 62 -21.75 6.57 26.24
C PRO A 62 -21.85 7.60 27.35
N ASP A 63 -22.23 8.83 26.98
CA ASP A 63 -22.43 9.90 27.93
C ASP A 63 -23.30 9.36 29.08
N MET A 64 -22.87 9.56 30.33
CA MET A 64 -23.59 9.05 31.48
C MET A 64 -25.04 9.58 31.49
N ASP A 65 -25.27 10.78 30.97
CA ASP A 65 -26.61 11.34 30.80
C ASP A 65 -27.42 10.56 29.75
N GLU A 66 -26.79 10.08 28.68
CA GLU A 66 -27.42 9.22 27.67
C GLU A 66 -27.74 7.81 28.22
N VAL A 67 -26.88 7.28 29.10
CA VAL A 67 -27.12 6.02 29.81
C VAL A 67 -28.30 6.17 30.77
N LEU A 68 -28.30 7.23 31.58
CA LEU A 68 -29.37 7.53 32.54
C LEU A 68 -30.71 7.81 31.84
N GLY A 69 -30.70 8.57 30.75
CA GLY A 69 -31.89 8.83 29.94
C GLY A 69 -32.49 7.56 29.35
N PHE A 70 -31.64 6.63 28.89
CA PHE A 70 -32.08 5.32 28.42
C PHE A 70 -32.63 4.43 29.55
N MET A 71 -31.98 4.39 30.72
CA MET A 71 -32.49 3.68 31.90
C MET A 71 -33.87 4.21 32.31
N LYS A 72 -34.07 5.53 32.30
CA LYS A 72 -35.36 6.16 32.58
C LYS A 72 -36.42 5.75 31.56
N LYS A 73 -36.08 5.76 30.26
CA LYS A 73 -37.00 5.35 29.18
C LYS A 73 -37.42 3.88 29.28
N LYS A 74 -36.55 2.99 29.78
CA LYS A 74 -36.88 1.57 30.02
C LYS A 74 -37.66 1.33 31.32
N GLY A 75 -38.04 2.38 32.05
CA GLY A 75 -38.84 2.27 33.29
C GLY A 75 -38.05 1.73 34.48
N ILE A 76 -36.72 1.68 34.42
CA ILE A 76 -35.88 1.14 35.51
C ILE A 76 -35.98 2.00 36.78
N PHE A 77 -36.29 3.29 36.63
CA PHE A 77 -36.39 4.26 37.73
C PHE A 77 -37.82 4.63 38.15
N GLU A 78 -38.86 4.08 37.51
CA GLU A 78 -40.25 4.50 37.76
C GLU A 78 -40.93 3.85 38.98
N ASP A 79 -40.29 2.86 39.64
CA ASP A 79 -40.87 2.21 40.82
C ASP A 79 -40.41 2.90 42.13
N GLN A 80 -40.97 4.09 42.41
CA GLN A 80 -40.60 5.00 43.51
C GLN A 80 -40.90 4.49 44.95
N GLY A 81 -41.19 3.20 45.16
CA GLY A 81 -41.58 2.66 46.47
C GLY A 81 -40.60 1.69 47.15
N ARG A 82 -39.55 1.22 46.46
CA ARG A 82 -38.67 0.14 46.96
C ARG A 82 -37.27 0.66 47.25
N GLY A 83 -36.82 0.46 48.49
CA GLY A 83 -35.59 1.05 49.04
C GLY A 83 -34.33 0.87 48.18
N ILE A 84 -33.43 1.86 48.30
CA ILE A 84 -32.18 2.07 47.53
C ILE A 84 -31.36 0.77 47.33
N GLY A 85 -31.33 -0.13 48.32
CA GLY A 85 -30.59 -1.40 48.24
C GLY A 85 -31.09 -2.40 47.19
N ASN A 86 -32.40 -2.45 46.91
CA ASN A 86 -32.95 -3.34 45.87
C ASN A 86 -32.76 -2.77 44.46
N MET A 87 -32.74 -1.43 44.33
CA MET A 87 -32.49 -0.73 43.07
C MET A 87 -31.06 -0.94 42.58
N ILE A 88 -30.06 -0.90 43.47
CA ILE A 88 -28.65 -1.17 43.11
C ILE A 88 -28.47 -2.62 42.63
N LYS A 89 -29.11 -3.60 43.27
CA LYS A 89 -29.01 -5.01 42.84
C LYS A 89 -29.64 -5.26 41.46
N GLN A 90 -30.81 -4.69 41.18
CA GLN A 90 -31.44 -4.78 39.85
C GLN A 90 -30.66 -4.01 38.78
N SER A 91 -30.08 -2.86 39.13
CA SER A 91 -29.23 -2.08 38.23
C SER A 91 -27.96 -2.86 37.84
N LEU A 92 -27.31 -3.54 38.79
CA LEU A 92 -26.11 -4.35 38.50
C LEU A 92 -26.40 -5.57 37.63
N SER A 93 -27.56 -6.22 37.80
CA SER A 93 -27.92 -7.39 36.98
C SER A 93 -28.37 -7.03 35.55
N THR A 94 -28.82 -5.78 35.33
CA THR A 94 -29.21 -5.27 34.01
C THR A 94 -28.06 -4.58 33.26
N LEU A 95 -26.98 -4.25 33.96
CA LEU A 95 -25.80 -3.62 33.38
C LEU A 95 -25.23 -4.37 32.15
N PRO A 96 -25.10 -5.71 32.15
CA PRO A 96 -24.55 -6.43 30.99
C PRO A 96 -25.42 -6.29 29.75
N SER A 97 -26.74 -6.47 29.88
CA SER A 97 -27.69 -6.35 28.75
C SER A 97 -27.80 -4.90 28.27
N MET A 98 -27.59 -3.93 29.15
CA MET A 98 -27.48 -2.52 28.78
C MET A 98 -26.20 -2.25 27.99
N LEU A 99 -25.03 -2.61 28.53
CA LEU A 99 -23.74 -2.44 27.84
C LEU A 99 -23.77 -3.08 26.45
N GLU A 100 -24.45 -4.21 26.34
CA GLU A 100 -24.75 -4.90 25.09
C GLU A 100 -25.45 -4.01 24.03
N GLU A 101 -26.30 -3.06 24.40
CA GLU A 101 -26.93 -2.11 23.46
C GLU A 101 -25.99 -0.96 23.05
N PHE A 102 -25.02 -0.62 23.90
CA PHE A 102 -24.04 0.45 23.69
C PHE A 102 -22.71 -0.03 23.12
N THR A 103 -22.54 -1.33 22.92
CA THR A 103 -21.30 -1.92 22.41
C THR A 103 -21.46 -2.30 20.95
N TRP A 104 -20.45 -1.98 20.17
CA TRP A 104 -20.36 -2.44 18.80
C TRP A 104 -20.17 -3.96 18.74
N ARG A 105 -20.95 -4.62 17.89
CA ARG A 105 -20.93 -6.07 17.73
C ARG A 105 -20.59 -6.44 16.30
N VAL A 106 -19.84 -7.52 16.14
CA VAL A 106 -19.64 -8.15 14.84
C VAL A 106 -20.89 -8.95 14.48
N GLU A 107 -21.69 -8.45 13.56
CA GLU A 107 -22.89 -9.17 13.07
C GLU A 107 -22.51 -10.27 12.08
N LYS A 108 -21.58 -9.96 11.18
CA LYS A 108 -21.21 -10.85 10.09
C LYS A 108 -19.75 -10.70 9.72
N ILE A 109 -19.15 -11.81 9.32
CA ILE A 109 -17.79 -11.87 8.81
C ILE A 109 -17.84 -12.55 7.46
N SER A 110 -17.01 -12.08 6.52
CA SER A 110 -16.89 -12.71 5.21
C SER A 110 -15.45 -12.71 4.75
N PRO A 111 -14.86 -13.86 4.39
CA PRO A 111 -13.53 -13.92 3.80
C PRO A 111 -13.57 -13.42 2.36
N MET A 112 -12.55 -12.67 1.97
CA MET A 112 -12.44 -12.06 0.66
C MET A 112 -11.00 -11.96 0.18
N TYR A 113 -10.78 -12.09 -1.12
CA TYR A 113 -9.55 -11.68 -1.78
C TYR A 113 -9.65 -10.26 -2.33
N VAL A 114 -8.68 -9.43 -1.95
CA VAL A 114 -8.54 -8.04 -2.38
C VAL A 114 -7.41 -7.94 -3.41
N PRO A 115 -7.71 -7.63 -4.68
CA PRO A 115 -6.73 -7.38 -5.73
C PRO A 115 -5.78 -6.26 -5.35
N THR A 116 -4.50 -6.54 -5.48
CA THR A 116 -3.41 -5.64 -5.15
C THR A 116 -2.32 -5.80 -6.20
N TRP A 117 -1.67 -4.71 -6.57
CA TRP A 117 -0.46 -4.72 -7.38
C TRP A 117 0.73 -4.43 -6.49
N LEU A 118 1.74 -5.27 -6.62
CA LEU A 118 3.08 -4.97 -6.13
C LEU A 118 3.86 -4.40 -7.29
N VAL A 119 4.38 -3.20 -7.09
CA VAL A 119 5.07 -2.42 -8.12
C VAL A 119 6.48 -2.19 -7.65
N THR A 120 7.44 -2.63 -8.44
CA THR A 120 8.84 -2.24 -8.28
C THR A 120 9.24 -1.50 -9.54
N SER A 121 9.68 -0.25 -9.43
CA SER A 121 10.04 0.57 -10.58
C SER A 121 11.20 1.49 -10.29
N SER A 122 12.09 1.67 -11.27
CA SER A 122 13.04 2.78 -11.26
C SER A 122 12.40 3.97 -11.96
N VAL A 123 12.31 5.08 -11.24
CA VAL A 123 11.69 6.30 -11.76
C VAL A 123 12.67 7.45 -11.79
N SER A 124 12.55 8.27 -12.81
CA SER A 124 13.16 9.59 -12.89
C SER A 124 12.05 10.63 -12.81
N VAL A 125 12.12 11.47 -11.79
CA VAL A 125 11.15 12.52 -11.53
C VAL A 125 11.84 13.86 -11.64
N LYS A 126 11.31 14.73 -12.51
CA LYS A 126 11.66 16.14 -12.56
C LYS A 126 10.72 16.95 -11.68
N PHE A 127 11.25 17.91 -10.94
CA PHE A 127 10.43 18.83 -10.14
C PHE A 127 11.14 20.18 -9.97
N MET A 128 10.37 21.18 -9.57
CA MET A 128 10.85 22.51 -9.20
C MET A 128 10.56 22.80 -7.73
N LEU A 129 11.56 23.37 -7.04
CA LEU A 129 11.43 23.84 -5.65
C LEU A 129 11.22 25.35 -5.61
N ARG A 130 10.03 25.78 -5.15
CA ARG A 130 9.69 27.21 -5.06
C ARG A 130 10.58 27.98 -4.08
N GLU A 131 10.94 27.34 -2.97
CA GLU A 131 11.78 27.93 -1.92
C GLU A 131 13.18 28.34 -2.42
N ARG A 132 13.60 27.88 -3.61
CA ARG A 132 14.98 28.03 -4.11
C ARG A 132 15.09 28.68 -5.49
N GLY A 133 14.05 29.38 -5.94
CA GLY A 133 14.06 30.09 -7.21
C GLY A 133 14.01 29.14 -8.41
N GLU A 134 12.87 28.45 -8.58
CA GLU A 134 12.49 27.67 -9.78
C GLU A 134 13.61 26.84 -10.43
N VAL A 135 14.49 26.26 -9.61
CA VAL A 135 15.54 25.37 -10.12
C VAL A 135 14.91 24.00 -10.40
N GLU A 136 14.98 23.57 -11.66
CA GLU A 136 14.64 22.22 -12.07
C GLU A 136 15.63 21.24 -11.45
N GLN A 137 15.12 20.25 -10.73
CA GLN A 137 15.90 19.14 -10.22
C GLN A 137 15.34 17.84 -10.78
N ARG A 138 16.23 16.88 -11.03
CA ARG A 138 15.88 15.53 -11.43
C ARG A 138 16.36 14.56 -10.36
N VAL A 139 15.48 13.69 -9.91
CA VAL A 139 15.81 12.66 -8.94
C VAL A 139 15.47 11.30 -9.50
N PHE A 140 16.40 10.36 -9.30
CA PHE A 140 16.27 8.97 -9.67
C PHE A 140 16.04 8.15 -8.42
N GLY A 141 14.91 7.45 -8.36
CA GLY A 141 14.54 6.64 -7.21
C GLY A 141 14.09 5.25 -7.60
N LEU A 142 14.27 4.32 -6.67
CA LEU A 142 13.55 3.06 -6.66
C LEU A 142 12.23 3.28 -5.95
N ILE A 143 11.12 2.95 -6.60
CA ILE A 143 9.80 2.86 -6.02
C ILE A 143 9.46 1.39 -5.79
N ASP A 144 9.27 1.02 -4.54
CA ASP A 144 8.56 -0.21 -4.16
C ASP A 144 7.21 0.19 -3.58
N ALA A 145 6.12 -0.19 -4.27
CA ALA A 145 4.79 0.25 -3.92
C ALA A 145 3.73 -0.85 -3.95
N THR A 146 2.69 -0.64 -3.14
CA THR A 146 1.47 -1.45 -3.14
C THR A 146 0.31 -0.59 -3.64
N ILE A 147 -0.34 -1.02 -4.71
CA ILE A 147 -1.43 -0.28 -5.36
C ILE A 147 -2.72 -1.12 -5.34
N PRO A 148 -3.89 -0.56 -5.02
CA PRO A 148 -5.15 -1.28 -5.16
C PRO A 148 -5.37 -1.76 -6.60
N GLY A 149 -5.61 -3.05 -6.78
CA GLY A 149 -5.94 -3.65 -8.08
C GLY A 149 -7.39 -3.40 -8.50
N HIS A 150 -8.15 -2.64 -7.70
CA HIS A 150 -9.56 -2.38 -7.97
C HIS A 150 -10.05 -1.00 -7.54
N GLY A 151 -11.15 -0.56 -8.14
CA GLY A 151 -11.78 0.74 -7.88
C GLY A 151 -12.95 0.73 -6.87
N PHE A 152 -13.33 -0.43 -6.32
CA PHE A 152 -14.49 -0.52 -5.42
C PHE A 152 -14.26 0.19 -4.09
N LYS A 153 -15.10 1.16 -3.74
CA LYS A 153 -15.10 1.82 -2.43
C LYS A 153 -15.89 0.98 -1.40
N PRO A 154 -15.52 1.03 -0.11
CA PRO A 154 -14.38 1.76 0.45
C PRO A 154 -13.04 1.01 0.30
N LEU A 155 -13.06 -0.25 -0.13
CA LEU A 155 -11.87 -1.11 -0.17
C LEU A 155 -10.70 -0.54 -1.00
N SER A 156 -10.97 0.31 -2.01
CA SER A 156 -9.93 0.93 -2.83
C SER A 156 -9.14 2.00 -2.10
N SER A 157 -9.58 2.48 -0.93
CA SER A 157 -8.72 3.26 -0.04
C SER A 157 -7.87 2.40 0.89
N LEU A 158 -8.01 1.06 0.85
CA LEU A 158 -7.32 0.19 1.79
C LEU A 158 -5.84 0.02 1.50
N TRP A 159 -5.14 0.39 2.55
CA TRP A 159 -3.75 0.31 2.88
C TRP A 159 -3.02 -0.99 3.09
N LEU A 160 -3.34 -2.11 2.43
CA LEU A 160 -2.85 -3.44 2.84
C LEU A 160 -1.32 -3.57 2.71
N SER A 161 -0.57 -2.95 3.62
CA SER A 161 0.88 -2.71 3.58
C SER A 161 1.65 -3.64 4.51
N GLU A 162 0.95 -4.49 5.25
CA GLU A 162 1.59 -5.45 6.14
C GLU A 162 2.53 -6.34 5.30
N PRO A 163 3.79 -6.50 5.74
CA PRO A 163 4.68 -7.45 5.11
C PRO A 163 4.06 -8.85 5.24
N TRP A 164 4.26 -9.69 4.22
CA TRP A 164 4.02 -11.12 4.41
C TRP A 164 5.29 -11.75 4.95
N GLU A 165 5.13 -12.69 5.87
CA GLU A 165 6.23 -13.46 6.42
C GLU A 165 6.80 -14.42 5.38
N HIS A 166 8.03 -14.90 5.61
CA HIS A 166 8.65 -15.91 4.75
C HIS A 166 7.82 -17.20 4.65
N ASN A 167 6.98 -17.50 5.65
CA ASN A 167 6.08 -18.65 5.61
C ASN A 167 4.81 -18.39 4.78
N SER A 168 4.47 -17.13 4.50
CA SER A 168 3.29 -16.68 3.76
C SER A 168 3.64 -16.29 2.33
N GLN A 169 4.52 -17.05 1.67
CA GLN A 169 4.86 -16.76 0.27
C GLN A 169 3.62 -16.80 -0.62
N PRO A 170 3.49 -15.85 -1.57
CA PRO A 170 2.47 -15.93 -2.60
C PRO A 170 2.53 -17.25 -3.37
N GLN A 171 1.37 -17.77 -3.70
CA GLN A 171 1.20 -18.98 -4.50
C GLN A 171 0.46 -18.63 -5.79
N SER A 172 0.71 -19.34 -6.88
CA SER A 172 -0.10 -19.20 -8.09
C SER A 172 -1.57 -19.43 -7.76
N TYR A 173 -2.44 -18.51 -8.19
CA TYR A 173 -3.86 -18.61 -7.90
C TYR A 173 -4.44 -19.90 -8.49
N SER A 174 -5.29 -20.57 -7.72
CA SER A 174 -6.13 -21.66 -8.19
C SER A 174 -7.58 -21.46 -7.72
N PRO A 175 -8.59 -21.94 -8.48
CA PRO A 175 -9.99 -21.86 -8.05
C PRO A 175 -10.26 -22.50 -6.69
N SER A 176 -9.50 -23.51 -6.27
CA SER A 176 -9.63 -24.13 -4.96
C SER A 176 -9.33 -23.18 -3.80
N MET A 177 -8.62 -22.07 -4.04
CA MET A 177 -8.39 -21.02 -3.05
C MET A 177 -9.66 -20.19 -2.76
N LEU A 178 -10.73 -20.33 -3.55
CA LEU A 178 -12.03 -19.72 -3.25
C LEU A 178 -12.79 -20.42 -2.12
N THR A 179 -12.18 -21.42 -1.49
CA THR A 179 -12.63 -22.00 -0.24
C THR A 179 -11.48 -21.93 0.75
N THR A 180 -11.70 -21.37 1.94
CA THR A 180 -10.67 -21.36 2.98
C THR A 180 -10.36 -22.79 3.43
N ARG A 181 -9.21 -23.01 4.08
CA ARG A 181 -8.89 -24.33 4.66
C ARG A 181 -9.87 -24.78 5.75
N TRP A 182 -10.72 -23.87 6.23
CA TRP A 182 -11.78 -24.13 7.21
C TRP A 182 -13.17 -24.32 6.56
N GLY A 183 -13.25 -24.32 5.23
CA GLY A 183 -14.48 -24.61 4.49
C GLY A 183 -15.37 -23.41 4.18
N GLU A 184 -14.93 -22.18 4.44
CA GLU A 184 -15.71 -20.98 4.11
C GLU A 184 -15.54 -20.57 2.65
N GLU A 185 -16.61 -20.09 2.02
CA GLU A 185 -16.57 -19.54 0.67
C GLU A 185 -15.91 -18.14 0.66
N VAL A 186 -14.82 -18.01 -0.10
CA VAL A 186 -14.07 -16.77 -0.25
C VAL A 186 -14.59 -15.99 -1.45
N ARG A 187 -14.96 -14.74 -1.22
CA ARG A 187 -15.35 -13.83 -2.31
C ARG A 187 -14.13 -13.29 -3.04
N ALA A 188 -14.21 -13.23 -4.36
CA ALA A 188 -13.15 -12.69 -5.21
C ALA A 188 -13.60 -11.38 -5.88
N ILE A 189 -12.83 -10.31 -5.69
CA ILE A 189 -13.02 -9.04 -6.40
C ILE A 189 -12.19 -9.09 -7.70
N PRO A 190 -12.73 -8.70 -8.87
CA PRO A 190 -11.94 -8.66 -10.10
C PRO A 190 -10.92 -7.53 -10.08
N PHE A 191 -9.78 -7.73 -10.74
CA PHE A 191 -8.88 -6.63 -11.09
C PHE A 191 -9.61 -5.65 -12.03
N THR A 192 -9.62 -4.38 -11.67
CA THR A 192 -10.24 -3.30 -12.45
C THR A 192 -9.34 -2.10 -12.67
N VAL A 193 -8.20 -2.05 -11.98
CA VAL A 193 -7.21 -0.98 -12.07
C VAL A 193 -5.93 -1.56 -12.66
N SER A 194 -5.43 -0.91 -13.71
CA SER A 194 -4.15 -1.23 -14.35
C SER A 194 -3.07 -0.21 -13.97
N PRO A 195 -1.94 -0.64 -13.40
CA PRO A 195 -0.80 0.23 -13.14
C PRO A 195 -0.23 0.82 -14.44
N LEU A 196 -0.32 0.08 -15.55
CA LEU A 196 0.13 0.57 -16.86
C LEU A 196 -0.71 1.75 -17.32
N LYS A 197 -2.03 1.68 -17.12
CA LYS A 197 -2.92 2.80 -17.44
C LYS A 197 -2.65 4.02 -16.57
N MET A 198 -2.32 3.80 -15.30
CA MET A 198 -1.90 4.87 -14.40
C MET A 198 -0.64 5.57 -14.91
N LEU A 199 0.35 4.82 -15.42
CA LEU A 199 1.57 5.40 -16.01
C LEU A 199 1.29 6.22 -17.26
N GLU A 200 0.38 5.77 -18.13
CA GLU A 200 -0.09 6.57 -19.27
C GLU A 200 -0.72 7.88 -18.80
N MET A 201 -1.58 7.82 -17.77
CA MET A 201 -2.22 9.01 -17.21
C MET A 201 -1.21 9.99 -16.62
N CYS A 202 -0.13 9.51 -16.02
CA CYS A 202 0.94 10.37 -15.49
C CYS A 202 1.62 11.19 -16.59
N LYS A 203 1.78 10.63 -17.79
CA LYS A 203 2.36 11.35 -18.96
C LYS A 203 1.45 12.44 -19.49
N ASP A 204 0.14 12.26 -19.34
CA ASP A 204 -0.89 13.19 -19.82
C ASP A 204 -1.26 14.27 -18.76
N LEU A 205 -0.58 14.30 -17.61
CA LEU A 205 -0.85 15.31 -16.59
C LEU A 205 -0.48 16.70 -17.13
N PRO A 206 -1.37 17.72 -17.01
CA PRO A 206 -1.00 19.07 -17.38
C PRO A 206 0.15 19.58 -16.51
N GLU A 207 1.02 20.43 -17.03
CA GLU A 207 2.16 21.02 -16.29
C GLU A 207 1.73 21.68 -14.96
N SER A 208 0.50 22.18 -14.91
CA SER A 208 -0.10 22.79 -13.72
C SER A 208 -0.66 21.78 -12.69
N ALA A 209 -0.66 20.47 -12.99
CA ALA A 209 -1.42 19.47 -12.22
C ALA A 209 -0.79 19.09 -10.86
N PRO A 210 0.54 19.00 -10.72
CA PRO A 210 1.12 18.50 -9.47
C PRO A 210 1.80 19.64 -8.69
N GLU A 211 1.05 20.71 -8.40
CA GLU A 211 1.48 21.67 -7.39
C GLU A 211 1.15 21.13 -5.99
N PHE A 212 2.18 20.76 -5.25
CA PHE A 212 2.10 20.51 -3.81
C PHE A 212 2.46 21.81 -3.10
N ARG A 213 1.52 22.77 -3.16
CA ARG A 213 1.73 24.15 -2.69
C ARG A 213 2.22 24.22 -1.26
N ASP A 214 1.66 23.38 -0.40
CA ASP A 214 1.99 23.33 1.03
C ASP A 214 3.42 22.82 1.28
N LEU A 215 4.02 22.14 0.30
CA LEU A 215 5.39 21.61 0.37
C LEU A 215 6.37 22.38 -0.52
N GLY A 216 5.89 23.38 -1.27
CA GLY A 216 6.70 24.17 -2.20
C GLY A 216 7.23 23.39 -3.41
N ILE A 217 6.64 22.24 -3.74
CA ILE A 217 7.09 21.35 -4.81
C ILE A 217 6.11 21.41 -5.99
N THR A 218 6.64 21.58 -7.19
CA THR A 218 5.89 21.39 -8.44
C THR A 218 6.52 20.23 -9.19
N MET A 219 5.82 19.11 -9.34
CA MET A 219 6.34 18.01 -10.17
C MET A 219 6.18 18.37 -11.65
N MET A 220 7.11 17.94 -12.50
CA MET A 220 6.96 18.10 -13.94
C MET A 220 6.31 16.83 -14.51
N PRO A 221 5.52 16.91 -15.59
CA PRO A 221 4.85 15.75 -16.19
C PRO A 221 5.80 14.74 -16.87
N ASP A 222 7.10 15.01 -16.87
CA ASP A 222 8.16 14.17 -17.45
C ASP A 222 8.65 13.09 -16.46
N VAL A 223 7.71 12.32 -15.91
CA VAL A 223 8.01 11.15 -15.09
C VAL A 223 8.36 9.99 -16.02
N ASN A 224 9.61 9.55 -15.97
CA ASN A 224 10.08 8.41 -16.76
C ASN A 224 10.23 7.18 -15.87
N THR A 225 9.77 6.03 -16.37
CA THR A 225 9.96 4.72 -15.74
C THR A 225 10.94 3.93 -16.59
N ASP A 226 12.16 3.71 -16.12
CA ASP A 226 13.21 3.04 -16.89
C ASP A 226 13.11 1.51 -16.79
N ALA A 227 12.78 1.00 -15.60
CA ALA A 227 12.49 -0.39 -15.36
C ALA A 227 11.22 -0.50 -14.51
N LEU A 228 10.38 -1.48 -14.83
CA LEU A 228 9.09 -1.68 -14.19
C LEU A 228 8.78 -3.17 -14.11
N SER A 229 8.48 -3.62 -12.90
CA SER A 229 7.99 -4.96 -12.59
C SER A 229 6.67 -4.83 -11.86
N LEU A 230 5.65 -5.51 -12.36
CA LEU A 230 4.29 -5.49 -11.84
C LEU A 230 3.86 -6.91 -11.47
N LEU A 231 3.49 -7.12 -10.23
CA LEU A 231 3.04 -8.41 -9.73
C LEU A 231 1.59 -8.30 -9.23
N PRO A 232 0.62 -8.95 -9.90
CA PRO A 232 -0.76 -9.04 -9.45
C PRO A 232 -0.87 -10.03 -8.28
N LEU A 233 -1.31 -9.52 -7.13
CA LEU A 233 -1.42 -10.29 -5.89
C LEU A 233 -2.82 -10.16 -5.29
N LEU A 234 -3.41 -11.29 -4.89
CA LEU A 234 -4.63 -11.34 -4.09
C LEU A 234 -4.26 -11.40 -2.61
N LYS A 235 -4.66 -10.38 -1.85
CA LYS A 235 -4.47 -10.34 -0.40
C LYS A 235 -5.74 -10.81 0.31
N PRO A 236 -5.68 -11.85 1.16
CA PRO A 236 -6.83 -12.37 1.87
C PRO A 236 -7.18 -11.43 3.03
N VAL A 237 -8.47 -11.12 3.18
CA VAL A 237 -8.97 -10.32 4.30
C VAL A 237 -10.26 -10.93 4.84
N TYR A 238 -10.56 -10.64 6.09
CA TYR A 238 -11.91 -10.75 6.63
C TYR A 238 -12.57 -9.39 6.67
N ILE A 239 -13.78 -9.31 6.13
CA ILE A 239 -14.63 -8.13 6.24
C ILE A 239 -15.63 -8.37 7.36
N GLY A 240 -15.53 -7.60 8.44
CA GLY A 240 -16.48 -7.57 9.53
C GLY A 240 -17.53 -6.48 9.33
N GLU A 241 -18.81 -6.87 9.28
CA GLU A 241 -19.93 -5.94 9.39
C GLU A 241 -20.23 -5.74 10.88
N LEU A 242 -20.01 -4.52 11.35
CA LEU A 242 -20.13 -4.14 12.74
C LEU A 242 -21.39 -3.29 12.93
N ARG A 243 -22.14 -3.51 14.01
CA ARG A 243 -23.36 -2.77 14.31
C ARG A 243 -23.39 -2.31 15.75
N LEU A 244 -23.88 -1.08 15.94
CA LEU A 244 -24.23 -0.54 17.25
C LEU A 244 -25.74 -0.67 17.45
N PRO A 245 -26.23 -1.59 18.31
CA PRO A 245 -27.66 -1.89 18.40
C PRO A 245 -28.52 -0.68 18.75
N ARG A 246 -28.09 0.16 19.71
CA ARG A 246 -28.85 1.33 20.19
C ARG A 246 -29.20 2.31 19.08
N THR A 247 -28.24 2.63 18.20
CA THR A 247 -28.41 3.62 17.13
C THR A 247 -28.73 2.99 15.78
N SER A 248 -28.62 1.66 15.67
CA SER A 248 -28.59 0.93 14.39
C SER A 248 -27.55 1.45 13.40
N GLN A 249 -26.51 2.12 13.90
CA GLN A 249 -25.36 2.47 13.08
C GLN A 249 -24.61 1.21 12.68
N SER A 250 -24.09 1.20 11.47
CA SER A 250 -23.23 0.14 10.96
C SER A 250 -21.90 0.71 10.50
N ALA A 251 -20.87 -0.10 10.67
CA ALA A 251 -19.53 0.19 10.23
C ALA A 251 -18.94 -1.09 9.65
N THR A 252 -17.90 -0.96 8.85
CA THR A 252 -17.13 -2.11 8.38
C THR A 252 -15.75 -2.05 9.02
N ALA A 253 -15.18 -3.21 9.33
CA ALA A 253 -13.78 -3.36 9.67
C ALA A 253 -13.16 -4.41 8.76
N ILE A 254 -11.90 -4.22 8.40
CA ILE A 254 -11.15 -5.13 7.55
C ILE A 254 -9.93 -5.65 8.33
N LEU A 255 -9.82 -6.97 8.42
CA LEU A 255 -8.69 -7.65 9.04
C LEU A 255 -7.86 -8.35 7.95
N PRO A 256 -6.59 -7.95 7.73
CA PRO A 256 -5.60 -8.73 7.00
C PRO A 256 -5.55 -10.17 7.51
N ALA A 257 -5.72 -11.13 6.61
CA ALA A 257 -5.78 -12.55 6.97
C ALA A 257 -4.51 -13.33 6.59
N TRP A 258 -3.48 -12.69 6.02
CA TRP A 258 -2.20 -13.34 5.66
C TRP A 258 -1.09 -13.17 6.70
N THR A 259 -1.26 -12.23 7.63
CA THR A 259 -0.32 -12.01 8.73
C THR A 259 -0.57 -13.06 9.79
N GLU A 260 0.47 -13.78 10.22
CA GLU A 260 0.37 -14.54 11.46
C GLU A 260 0.44 -13.49 12.57
N THR A 261 -0.71 -12.92 12.92
CA THR A 261 -0.77 -12.10 14.11
C THR A 261 -0.31 -13.01 15.25
N GLU A 262 0.85 -12.70 15.84
CA GLU A 262 1.39 -13.34 17.06
C GLU A 262 0.38 -13.37 18.23
N MET A 263 -0.76 -12.73 18.03
CA MET A 263 -1.98 -12.73 18.82
C MET A 263 -2.66 -14.11 19.00
N GLY A 264 -2.03 -15.23 18.62
CA GLY A 264 -2.50 -16.60 18.88
C GLY A 264 -2.82 -16.83 20.36
N GLY A 265 -4.04 -16.46 20.76
CA GLY A 265 -4.56 -16.49 22.14
C GLY A 265 -4.37 -15.22 22.98
N LYS A 266 -3.42 -14.33 22.65
CA LYS A 266 -3.08 -13.15 23.48
C LYS A 266 -3.99 -11.92 23.30
N TRP A 267 -4.89 -11.93 22.32
CA TRP A 267 -5.86 -10.83 22.14
C TRP A 267 -6.81 -10.63 23.33
N LYS A 268 -6.86 -11.61 24.26
CA LYS A 268 -7.61 -11.53 25.51
C LYS A 268 -6.96 -10.64 26.57
N ASP A 269 -5.67 -10.30 26.40
CA ASP A 269 -4.93 -9.42 27.30
C ASP A 269 -4.96 -7.97 26.81
N PHE A 270 -4.86 -7.00 27.73
CA PHE A 270 -4.93 -5.56 27.41
C PHE A 270 -3.86 -5.10 26.40
N THR A 271 -2.67 -5.69 26.45
CA THR A 271 -1.59 -5.43 25.48
C THR A 271 -1.93 -5.91 24.07
N GLY A 272 -2.81 -6.91 23.95
CA GLY A 272 -3.32 -7.39 22.67
C GLY A 272 -4.21 -6.37 21.97
N LEU A 273 -4.98 -5.55 22.70
CA LEU A 273 -5.91 -4.58 22.10
C LEU A 273 -5.21 -3.51 21.26
N GLU A 274 -4.08 -2.98 21.74
CA GLU A 274 -3.26 -2.03 20.98
C GLU A 274 -2.74 -2.65 19.67
N GLN A 275 -2.33 -3.92 19.72
CA GLN A 275 -1.88 -4.63 18.52
C GLN A 275 -3.02 -4.92 17.54
N VAL A 276 -4.24 -5.17 18.05
CA VAL A 276 -5.45 -5.29 17.24
C VAL A 276 -5.74 -3.98 16.50
N ARG A 277 -5.70 -2.83 17.18
CA ARG A 277 -5.93 -1.50 16.56
C ARG A 277 -4.93 -1.19 15.46
N LYS A 278 -3.69 -1.66 15.63
CA LYS A 278 -2.64 -1.56 14.62
C LYS A 278 -2.92 -2.39 13.38
N SER A 279 -3.53 -3.56 13.55
CA SER A 279 -3.66 -4.56 12.49
C SER A 279 -5.02 -4.54 11.77
N VAL A 280 -6.07 -4.03 12.43
CA VAL A 280 -7.43 -3.95 11.87
C VAL A 280 -7.68 -2.57 11.29
N TYR A 281 -8.21 -2.53 10.07
CA TYR A 281 -8.59 -1.31 9.37
C TYR A 281 -10.05 -0.98 9.66
N GLY A 282 -10.32 0.24 10.10
CA GLY A 282 -11.68 0.76 10.22
C GLY A 282 -11.80 2.16 9.64
N PRO A 283 -13.02 2.71 9.59
CA PRO A 283 -13.25 4.07 9.11
C PRO A 283 -12.55 5.08 10.01
N ARG A 284 -11.91 6.09 9.40
CA ARG A 284 -11.22 7.17 10.12
C ARG A 284 -12.18 8.04 10.94
N SER A 285 -13.39 8.20 10.43
CA SER A 285 -14.49 8.89 11.08
C SER A 285 -15.70 7.97 11.06
N LEU A 286 -16.27 7.70 12.24
CA LEU A 286 -17.49 6.91 12.40
C LEU A 286 -18.72 7.56 11.78
N ASN A 287 -18.66 8.88 11.56
CA ASN A 287 -19.74 9.65 10.96
C ASN A 287 -19.72 9.59 9.43
N ASP A 288 -18.61 9.13 8.84
CA ASP A 288 -18.51 9.05 7.39
C ASP A 288 -19.34 7.87 6.89
N PRO A 289 -20.16 8.05 5.85
CA PRO A 289 -20.95 6.95 5.32
C PRO A 289 -20.01 5.85 4.79
N PRO A 290 -20.32 4.55 5.00
CA PRO A 290 -19.44 3.45 4.63
C PRO A 290 -18.97 3.46 3.16
N ALA A 291 -19.79 4.01 2.26
CA ALA A 291 -19.48 4.14 0.84
C ALA A 291 -18.35 5.13 0.52
N THR A 292 -18.09 6.11 1.39
CA THR A 292 -17.06 7.15 1.19
C THR A 292 -16.04 7.21 2.30
N ALA A 293 -16.24 6.46 3.40
CA ALA A 293 -15.33 6.44 4.52
C ALA A 293 -13.92 6.02 4.09
N GLU A 294 -12.93 6.75 4.59
CA GLU A 294 -11.51 6.40 4.45
C GLU A 294 -11.15 5.37 5.50
N TYR A 295 -10.58 4.25 5.08
CA TYR A 295 -10.19 3.19 6.00
C TYR A 295 -8.72 3.27 6.34
N TYR A 296 -8.42 3.09 7.61
CA TYR A 296 -7.10 3.30 8.17
C TYR A 296 -6.79 2.27 9.26
N SER A 297 -5.53 1.87 9.35
CA SER A 297 -4.95 1.15 10.50
C SER A 297 -3.70 1.91 10.95
N GLU A 298 -3.35 1.85 12.24
CA GLU A 298 -2.13 2.52 12.72
C GLU A 298 -0.86 1.98 12.06
N ASN A 299 -0.87 0.71 11.64
CA ASN A 299 0.21 0.14 10.86
C ASN A 299 0.36 0.79 9.49
N THR A 300 -0.69 1.37 8.91
CA THR A 300 -0.62 2.02 7.59
C THR A 300 0.36 3.19 7.59
N ASP A 301 0.41 3.98 8.67
CA ASP A 301 1.36 5.10 8.80
C ASP A 301 2.76 4.61 9.16
N GLN A 302 2.87 3.63 10.06
CA GLN A 302 4.16 3.03 10.45
C GLN A 302 4.83 2.31 9.27
N ASN A 303 4.04 1.62 8.45
CA ASN A 303 4.44 0.92 7.25
C ASN A 303 4.23 1.76 5.99
N SER A 304 4.07 3.07 6.14
CA SER A 304 3.91 3.94 4.98
C SER A 304 5.12 3.89 4.04
N ASN A 305 6.30 3.56 4.58
CA ASN A 305 7.50 3.24 3.82
C ASN A 305 7.37 1.91 3.05
N ILE A 306 6.61 0.93 3.53
CA ILE A 306 6.37 -0.37 2.85
C ILE A 306 5.36 -0.19 1.69
N GLY A 307 4.47 0.80 1.81
CA GLY A 307 3.49 1.12 0.78
C GLY A 307 4.06 1.90 -0.41
N ILE A 308 5.04 2.78 -0.16
CA ILE A 308 5.84 3.49 -1.18
C ILE A 308 7.23 3.75 -0.54
N THR A 309 8.24 2.94 -0.87
CA THR A 309 9.64 3.28 -0.54
C THR A 309 10.21 4.10 -1.69
N PHE A 310 10.92 5.18 -1.39
CA PHE A 310 11.71 5.92 -2.39
C PHE A 310 13.17 5.97 -1.95
N SER A 311 14.03 5.22 -2.62
CA SER A 311 15.47 5.17 -2.29
C SER A 311 16.28 5.94 -3.32
N VAL A 312 16.94 7.03 -2.88
CA VAL A 312 17.87 7.80 -3.71
C VAL A 312 19.28 7.22 -3.56
N MET A 313 19.95 6.91 -4.68
CA MET A 313 21.24 6.19 -4.64
C MET A 313 22.47 7.04 -4.29
N HIS A 314 22.37 8.37 -4.25
CA HIS A 314 23.52 9.21 -3.90
C HIS A 314 23.17 10.24 -2.84
N GLU A 315 23.72 10.03 -1.65
CA GLU A 315 24.11 11.12 -0.77
C GLU A 315 25.39 11.73 -1.36
N THR A 316 25.28 12.82 -2.14
CA THR A 316 26.50 13.55 -2.47
C THR A 316 27.09 14.09 -1.16
N PRO A 317 28.41 13.98 -0.93
CA PRO A 317 29.03 14.31 0.37
C PRO A 317 28.81 15.78 0.81
N ASN A 318 28.40 16.65 -0.10
CA ASN A 318 28.06 18.06 0.18
C ASN A 318 26.54 18.34 0.26
N SER A 319 25.67 17.34 0.10
CA SER A 319 24.20 17.49 0.18
C SER A 319 23.47 16.57 1.21
N PRO A 320 24.08 16.10 2.31
CA PRO A 320 23.45 15.10 3.19
C PRO A 320 22.20 15.60 3.93
N MET A 321 22.07 16.92 4.18
CA MET A 321 20.83 17.48 4.76
C MET A 321 19.72 17.68 3.73
N GLN A 322 20.04 17.90 2.45
CA GLN A 322 19.07 18.39 1.47
C GLN A 322 18.33 17.25 0.77
N LEU A 323 19.05 16.18 0.39
CA LEU A 323 18.47 15.01 -0.28
C LEU A 323 17.57 14.20 0.64
N ASN A 324 17.98 14.05 1.91
CA ASN A 324 17.14 13.41 2.93
C ASN A 324 15.84 14.20 3.17
N SER A 325 15.91 15.53 3.26
CA SER A 325 14.70 16.37 3.36
C SER A 325 13.79 16.27 2.13
N LEU A 326 14.39 16.12 0.95
CA LEU A 326 13.68 16.05 -0.31
C LEU A 326 12.98 14.71 -0.52
N ALA A 327 13.67 13.60 -0.25
CA ALA A 327 13.09 12.27 -0.30
C ALA A 327 11.89 12.16 0.65
N THR A 328 12.01 12.70 1.87
CA THR A 328 10.87 12.76 2.81
C THR A 328 9.71 13.60 2.25
N LYS A 329 9.97 14.81 1.73
CA LYS A 329 8.91 15.63 1.12
C LYS A 329 8.24 14.92 -0.08
N LEU A 330 8.99 14.22 -0.92
CA LEU A 330 8.45 13.46 -2.05
C LEU A 330 7.60 12.27 -1.58
N ILE A 331 8.06 11.56 -0.55
CA ILE A 331 7.30 10.49 0.10
C ILE A 331 5.98 11.04 0.66
N ASP A 332 5.99 12.20 1.33
CA ASP A 332 4.79 12.83 1.87
C ASP A 332 3.82 13.27 0.76
N VAL A 333 4.35 13.85 -0.33
CA VAL A 333 3.60 14.13 -1.56
C VAL A 333 2.89 12.88 -2.07
N MET A 334 3.61 11.76 -2.17
CA MET A 334 3.05 10.50 -2.68
C MET A 334 2.01 9.93 -1.72
N LYS A 335 2.21 10.02 -0.40
CA LYS A 335 1.22 9.64 0.63
C LYS A 335 -0.05 10.48 0.53
N GLU A 336 0.08 11.79 0.39
CA GLU A 336 -1.07 12.70 0.29
C GLU A 336 -1.86 12.46 -1.00
N ALA A 337 -1.15 12.34 -2.13
CA ALA A 337 -1.74 12.06 -3.44
C ALA A 337 -2.54 10.76 -3.39
N ARG A 338 -1.96 9.72 -2.80
CA ARG A 338 -2.61 8.44 -2.53
C ARG A 338 -3.91 8.58 -1.74
N LEU A 339 -3.89 9.28 -0.60
CA LEU A 339 -5.00 9.27 0.35
C LEU A 339 -6.17 10.10 -0.17
N LYS A 340 -5.88 11.25 -0.78
CA LYS A 340 -6.89 12.28 -1.07
C LYS A 340 -7.12 12.53 -2.55
N ARG A 341 -6.25 12.05 -3.44
CA ARG A 341 -6.18 12.53 -4.83
C ARG A 341 -6.22 11.43 -5.90
N VAL A 342 -6.39 10.16 -5.54
CA VAL A 342 -6.57 9.09 -6.54
C VAL A 342 -7.94 8.44 -6.38
N ASP A 343 -8.81 8.71 -7.35
CA ASP A 343 -10.02 7.92 -7.53
C ASP A 343 -9.69 6.70 -8.40
N TRP A 344 -9.36 5.60 -7.73
CA TRP A 344 -9.04 4.31 -8.35
C TRP A 344 -10.14 3.81 -9.29
N SER A 345 -11.39 4.23 -9.08
CA SER A 345 -12.48 3.86 -9.96
C SER A 345 -12.35 4.48 -11.36
N LEU A 346 -11.55 5.54 -11.55
CA LEU A 346 -11.40 6.23 -12.83
C LEU A 346 -10.23 5.71 -13.68
N ILE A 347 -9.27 4.97 -13.11
CA ILE A 347 -8.07 4.52 -13.83
C ILE A 347 -8.43 3.44 -14.86
N GLY A 348 -9.20 2.42 -14.46
CA GLY A 348 -9.60 1.33 -15.35
C GLY A 348 -8.41 0.55 -15.95
N GLY A 349 -8.62 -0.03 -17.13
CA GLY A 349 -7.52 -0.48 -18.01
C GLY A 349 -7.06 -1.93 -17.85
N VAL A 350 -7.83 -2.78 -17.17
CA VAL A 350 -7.54 -4.23 -17.12
C VAL A 350 -8.26 -4.92 -18.28
N ASP A 351 -7.49 -5.36 -19.27
CA ASP A 351 -7.95 -6.12 -20.43
C ASP A 351 -6.99 -7.29 -20.73
N ASP A 352 -7.32 -8.12 -21.72
CA ASP A 352 -6.50 -9.28 -22.08
C ASP A 352 -5.11 -8.86 -22.62
N ALA A 353 -5.02 -7.73 -23.33
CA ALA A 353 -3.76 -7.22 -23.85
C ALA A 353 -2.81 -6.80 -22.73
N MET A 354 -3.32 -6.24 -21.63
CA MET A 354 -2.55 -5.91 -20.45
C MET A 354 -1.85 -7.15 -19.88
N TRP A 355 -2.55 -8.29 -19.81
CA TRP A 355 -1.99 -9.52 -19.26
C TRP A 355 -0.84 -10.10 -20.09
N GLU A 356 -0.78 -9.79 -21.38
CA GLU A 356 0.33 -10.17 -22.27
C GLU A 356 1.59 -9.31 -22.07
N ASP A 357 1.51 -8.20 -21.34
CA ASP A 357 2.66 -7.34 -21.08
C ASP A 357 3.73 -8.08 -20.27
N SER A 358 4.97 -8.07 -20.78
CA SER A 358 6.11 -8.77 -20.18
C SER A 358 6.56 -8.19 -18.83
N ARG A 359 6.14 -6.96 -18.52
CA ARG A 359 6.38 -6.30 -17.22
C ARG A 359 5.45 -6.85 -16.14
N ILE A 360 4.34 -7.49 -16.53
CA ILE A 360 3.45 -8.18 -15.62
C ILE A 360 3.93 -9.61 -15.46
N VAL A 361 4.34 -9.96 -14.24
CA VAL A 361 4.98 -11.23 -13.91
C VAL A 361 4.15 -12.02 -12.90
N SER A 362 4.18 -13.35 -12.99
CA SER A 362 3.71 -14.23 -11.92
C SER A 362 4.70 -14.22 -10.76
N TYR A 363 4.22 -14.49 -9.54
CA TYR A 363 5.15 -14.66 -8.43
C TYR A 363 5.99 -15.93 -8.59
N ASN A 364 7.29 -15.72 -8.65
CA ASN A 364 8.31 -16.71 -8.34
C ASN A 364 9.37 -15.94 -7.54
N GLU A 365 9.73 -16.43 -6.35
CA GLU A 365 10.61 -15.70 -5.43
C GLU A 365 11.97 -15.37 -6.07
N ALA A 366 12.56 -16.32 -6.81
CA ALA A 366 13.81 -16.09 -7.53
C ALA A 366 13.63 -15.03 -8.62
N ASP A 367 12.63 -15.20 -9.48
CA ASP A 367 12.37 -14.27 -10.59
C ASP A 367 12.06 -12.86 -10.07
N TRP A 368 11.30 -12.74 -8.98
CA TRP A 368 10.95 -11.45 -8.37
C TRP A 368 12.17 -10.74 -7.78
N ASN A 369 13.03 -11.49 -7.09
CA ASN A 369 14.30 -10.94 -6.58
C ASN A 369 15.22 -10.53 -7.72
N ASP A 370 15.33 -11.34 -8.78
CA ASP A 370 16.10 -11.01 -9.97
C ASP A 370 15.59 -9.74 -10.65
N ARG A 371 14.26 -9.56 -10.73
CA ARG A 371 13.65 -8.33 -11.23
C ARG A 371 13.95 -7.12 -10.34
N LYS A 372 13.92 -7.27 -9.02
CA LYS A 372 14.32 -6.19 -8.10
C LYS A 372 15.78 -5.79 -8.33
N VAL A 373 16.66 -6.76 -8.53
CA VAL A 373 18.07 -6.52 -8.88
C VAL A 373 18.18 -5.83 -10.24
N GLU A 374 17.42 -6.24 -11.24
CA GLU A 374 17.37 -5.61 -12.57
C GLU A 374 16.94 -4.14 -12.48
N VAL A 375 15.84 -3.87 -11.77
CA VAL A 375 15.34 -2.50 -11.57
C VAL A 375 16.36 -1.65 -10.80
N THR A 376 16.98 -2.21 -9.77
CA THR A 376 18.04 -1.53 -9.01
C THR A 376 19.24 -1.21 -9.91
N ARG A 377 19.67 -2.15 -10.76
CA ARG A 377 20.75 -1.92 -11.74
C ARG A 377 20.37 -0.86 -12.78
N ALA A 378 19.13 -0.86 -13.25
CA ALA A 378 18.64 0.14 -14.18
C ALA A 378 18.68 1.55 -13.56
N GLN A 379 18.19 1.68 -12.31
CA GLN A 379 18.31 2.91 -11.55
C GLN A 379 19.78 3.31 -11.42
N GLN A 380 20.67 2.41 -10.98
CA GLN A 380 22.10 2.67 -10.77
C GLN A 380 22.75 3.26 -12.02
N ARG A 381 22.48 2.65 -13.18
CA ARG A 381 23.01 3.12 -14.46
C ARG A 381 22.50 4.51 -14.83
N GLN A 382 21.22 4.78 -14.62
CA GLN A 382 20.65 6.10 -14.91
C GLN A 382 21.22 7.17 -13.99
N THR A 383 21.43 6.85 -12.72
CA THR A 383 22.03 7.81 -11.80
C THR A 383 23.49 8.10 -12.15
N LEU A 384 24.28 7.07 -12.46
CA LEU A 384 25.66 7.24 -12.95
C LEU A 384 25.71 8.06 -14.24
N ARG A 385 24.79 7.83 -15.19
CA ARG A 385 24.68 8.64 -16.41
C ARG A 385 24.44 10.12 -16.11
N SER A 386 23.54 10.43 -15.17
CA SER A 386 23.28 11.82 -14.76
C SER A 386 24.54 12.46 -14.18
N ILE A 387 25.20 11.77 -13.25
CA ILE A 387 26.42 12.27 -12.60
C ILE A 387 27.52 12.51 -13.64
N PHE A 388 27.80 11.56 -14.52
CA PHE A 388 28.82 11.74 -15.56
C PHE A 388 28.50 12.91 -16.50
N ARG A 389 27.23 13.14 -16.83
CA ARG A 389 26.83 14.29 -17.66
C ARG A 389 26.97 15.63 -16.92
N GLU A 390 26.67 15.65 -15.63
CA GLU A 390 26.78 16.85 -14.79
C GLU A 390 28.25 17.20 -14.51
N GLU A 391 29.08 16.22 -14.17
CA GLU A 391 30.49 16.44 -13.80
C GLU A 391 31.43 16.47 -15.02
N ARG A 392 31.05 15.82 -16.14
CA ARG A 392 31.92 15.64 -17.31
C ARG A 392 31.18 15.86 -18.63
N ASN A 393 30.71 17.09 -18.81
CA ASN A 393 30.04 17.56 -20.03
C ASN A 393 30.85 17.44 -21.35
N HIS A 394 32.14 17.09 -21.28
CA HIS A 394 33.01 16.90 -22.44
C HIS A 394 33.03 15.47 -22.98
N LEU A 395 32.52 14.49 -22.22
CA LEU A 395 32.46 13.10 -22.66
C LEU A 395 31.35 12.90 -23.70
N SER A 396 31.63 12.09 -24.71
CA SER A 396 30.60 11.61 -25.64
C SER A 396 29.63 10.64 -24.96
N ASP A 397 28.43 10.48 -25.52
CA ASP A 397 27.43 9.53 -24.98
C ASP A 397 27.96 8.09 -24.95
N GLU A 398 28.78 7.69 -25.93
CA GLU A 398 29.42 6.37 -25.98
C GLU A 398 30.43 6.17 -24.84
N GLU A 399 31.21 7.20 -24.52
CA GLU A 399 32.16 7.18 -23.40
C GLU A 399 31.44 7.13 -22.06
N VAL A 400 30.35 7.91 -21.90
CA VAL A 400 29.50 7.87 -20.71
C VAL A 400 28.91 6.47 -20.54
N ASP A 401 28.33 5.88 -21.57
CA ASP A 401 27.74 4.54 -21.50
C ASP A 401 28.78 3.47 -21.18
N ARG A 402 29.99 3.58 -21.74
CA ARG A 402 31.11 2.68 -21.40
C ARG A 402 31.48 2.81 -19.92
N LYS A 403 31.69 4.02 -19.42
CA LYS A 403 32.07 4.25 -18.02
C LYS A 403 30.97 3.81 -17.05
N VAL A 404 29.71 4.08 -17.37
CA VAL A 404 28.54 3.62 -16.60
C VAL A 404 28.52 2.10 -16.52
N LYS A 405 28.76 1.40 -17.64
CA LYS A 405 28.81 -0.07 -17.67
C LYS A 405 29.92 -0.63 -16.77
N ILE A 406 31.13 -0.07 -16.86
CA ILE A 406 32.29 -0.49 -16.07
C ILE A 406 32.04 -0.25 -14.58
N VAL A 407 31.69 0.98 -14.21
CA VAL A 407 31.43 1.38 -12.83
C VAL A 407 30.25 0.59 -12.23
N SER A 408 29.17 0.39 -12.99
CA SER A 408 28.02 -0.40 -12.53
C SER A 408 28.40 -1.86 -12.24
N LYS A 409 29.22 -2.49 -13.09
CA LYS A 409 29.69 -3.86 -12.88
C LYS A 409 30.55 -3.96 -11.62
N PHE A 410 31.40 -2.96 -11.39
CA PHE A 410 32.25 -2.89 -10.21
C PHE A 410 31.44 -2.70 -8.90
N ILE A 411 30.43 -1.82 -8.90
CA ILE A 411 29.52 -1.64 -7.75
C ILE A 411 28.79 -2.94 -7.42
N ASP A 412 28.30 -3.67 -8.43
CA ASP A 412 27.64 -4.96 -8.22
C ASP A 412 28.59 -5.99 -7.58
N LYS A 413 29.85 -6.01 -8.02
CA LYS A 413 30.89 -6.88 -7.46
C LYS A 413 31.19 -6.54 -6.00
N LEU A 414 31.28 -5.25 -5.66
CA LEU A 414 31.46 -4.79 -4.28
C LEU A 414 30.27 -5.21 -3.40
N ARG A 415 29.03 -5.01 -3.87
CA ARG A 415 27.82 -5.38 -3.15
C ARG A 415 27.77 -6.88 -2.85
N ASN A 416 28.09 -7.71 -3.84
CA ASN A 416 28.14 -9.17 -3.67
C ASN A 416 29.28 -9.63 -2.75
N GLY A 417 30.37 -8.86 -2.68
CA GLY A 417 31.50 -9.12 -1.78
C GLY A 417 31.35 -8.59 -0.36
N GLY A 418 30.21 -7.98 -0.01
CA GLY A 418 30.01 -7.33 1.29
C GLY A 418 30.85 -6.07 1.50
N GLY A 419 31.37 -5.47 0.43
CA GLY A 419 32.12 -4.23 0.48
C GLY A 419 31.22 -3.04 0.81
N ALA A 420 31.69 -2.14 1.68
CA ALA A 420 31.00 -0.88 1.95
C ALA A 420 31.09 0.05 0.73
N LEU A 421 29.95 0.53 0.25
CA LEU A 421 29.86 1.52 -0.83
C LEU A 421 29.84 2.96 -0.30
N ASP A 422 29.67 3.13 1.01
CA ASP A 422 29.53 4.44 1.63
C ASP A 422 30.86 5.21 1.55
N ARG A 423 30.81 6.40 0.94
CA ARG A 423 31.91 7.40 0.83
C ARG A 423 32.94 7.18 -0.27
N LEU A 424 32.65 6.38 -1.30
CA LEU A 424 33.55 6.29 -2.44
C LEU A 424 33.38 7.51 -3.37
N ASP A 425 34.45 8.29 -3.51
CA ASP A 425 34.57 9.35 -4.50
C ASP A 425 34.47 8.77 -5.92
N LEU A 426 33.73 9.42 -6.83
CA LEU A 426 33.43 8.89 -8.16
C LEU A 426 34.72 8.58 -8.93
N GLU A 427 35.73 9.47 -8.85
CA GLU A 427 37.02 9.25 -9.49
C GLU A 427 37.75 8.02 -8.95
N ALA A 428 37.65 7.78 -7.63
CA ALA A 428 38.24 6.61 -6.99
C ALA A 428 37.51 5.32 -7.39
N VAL A 429 36.17 5.34 -7.45
CA VAL A 429 35.35 4.21 -7.93
C VAL A 429 35.70 3.87 -9.36
N GLU A 430 35.78 4.87 -10.22
CA GLU A 430 36.07 4.71 -11.63
C GLU A 430 37.46 4.12 -11.85
N ARG A 431 38.48 4.67 -11.19
CA ARG A 431 39.85 4.13 -11.26
C ARG A 431 39.90 2.69 -10.77
N ALA A 432 39.24 2.38 -9.66
CA ALA A 432 39.17 1.02 -9.15
C ALA A 432 38.43 0.06 -10.11
N ALA A 433 37.37 0.54 -10.77
CA ALA A 433 36.61 -0.22 -11.75
C ALA A 433 37.43 -0.50 -13.03
N GLU A 434 38.21 0.48 -13.51
CA GLU A 434 39.13 0.32 -14.64
C GLU A 434 40.28 -0.64 -14.31
N GLU A 435 40.85 -0.55 -13.11
CA GLU A 435 41.86 -1.50 -12.62
C GLU A 435 41.31 -2.93 -12.51
N ASP A 436 40.06 -3.08 -12.07
CA ASP A 436 39.39 -4.39 -11.97
C ASP A 436 39.09 -4.99 -13.34
N GLU A 437 38.62 -4.19 -14.30
CA GLU A 437 38.41 -4.61 -15.69
C GLU A 437 39.72 -5.02 -16.36
N GLU A 438 40.80 -4.27 -16.13
CA GLU A 438 42.14 -4.61 -16.65
C GLU A 438 42.67 -5.91 -16.05
N LYS A 439 42.42 -6.16 -14.76
CA LYS A 439 42.76 -7.43 -14.10
C LYS A 439 41.97 -8.60 -14.70
N ASP A 440 40.67 -8.44 -14.91
CA ASP A 440 39.82 -9.45 -15.57
C ASP A 440 40.32 -9.74 -17.00
N ARG A 441 40.72 -8.70 -17.75
CA ARG A 441 41.24 -8.82 -19.11
C ARG A 441 42.57 -9.58 -19.15
N LYS A 442 43.51 -9.24 -18.25
CA LYS A 442 44.79 -9.95 -18.12
C LYS A 442 44.62 -11.40 -17.67
N ALA A 443 43.57 -11.71 -16.91
CA ALA A 443 43.24 -13.06 -16.48
C ALA A 443 42.51 -13.91 -17.56
N GLY A 444 42.21 -13.35 -18.74
CA GLY A 444 41.47 -14.05 -19.80
C GLY A 444 40.01 -14.33 -19.45
N LYS A 445 39.40 -13.52 -18.56
CA LYS A 445 38.00 -13.66 -18.13
C LYS A 445 37.02 -12.80 -18.94
N LEU A 446 37.53 -12.02 -19.90
CA LEU A 446 36.78 -11.07 -20.73
C LEU A 446 36.80 -11.47 -22.21
#